data_AF-A0A7J6PY09-F1
#
_entry.id   AF-A0A7J6PY09-F1
#
_cell.length_a   1.000
_cell.length_b   1.000
_cell.length_c   1.000
_cell.angle_alpha   90.00
_cell.angle_beta   90.00
_cell.angle_gamma   90.00
#
_symmetry.space_group_name_H-M   'P 1'
#
loop_
_entity.id
_entity.type
_entity.pdbx_description
1 polymer ?
#
loop_
_entity_poly.entity_id
_entity_poly.type
_entity_poly.pdbx_seq_one_letter_code
_entity_poly.pdbx_strand_id
1 'polypeptide(L)'
;MFILGWYVVCMALTLGSDMSNHQLMLAACWRMGLTLAGAIYASVVSGTVFPDYACDHMRLSSVRAIHDMSEGVQQAMTQFVEARSGSDPKAECNSFGHELFVLWRAMISFRSEANVERKVLGNSHLIRPLSKLVVANGAGITQLIQAGLLLQNALVSNALEVEESVVSKQSLFVSALGDYARSLHTSTERLIGVMEGGDDNNGSISATDDVNVSMQKCLDKFLAKREELVKDALSGSANPLITSDNFRIYHLVYALAVFSQCWNDIESTLLRRDLPMELLPYPSTSTDAPY
;
A
#
# COMPACT_ATOMS: atom_id res chain seq x y z
N MET A 1 -14.19 -24.16 16.48
CA MET A 1 -14.81 -24.97 17.57
C MET A 1 -16.10 -25.69 17.15
N PHE A 2 -17.02 -25.07 16.41
CA PHE A 2 -18.31 -25.68 16.06
C PHE A 2 -18.19 -26.97 15.20
N ILE A 3 -17.30 -26.97 14.21
CA ILE A 3 -17.03 -28.15 13.34
C ILE A 3 -16.41 -29.32 14.13
N LEU A 4 -15.48 -29.00 15.05
CA LEU A 4 -14.85 -29.99 15.95
C LEU A 4 -15.86 -30.59 16.93
N GLY A 5 -16.80 -29.78 17.46
CA GLY A 5 -17.89 -30.27 18.32
C GLY A 5 -18.81 -31.25 17.59
N TRP A 6 -19.20 -30.93 16.36
CA TRP A 6 -20.02 -31.82 15.52
C TRP A 6 -19.29 -33.09 15.10
N TYR A 7 -18.00 -33.00 14.81
CA TYR A 7 -17.16 -34.17 14.54
C TYR A 7 -17.10 -35.13 15.74
N VAL A 8 -16.95 -34.61 16.97
CA VAL A 8 -16.95 -35.41 18.21
C VAL A 8 -18.31 -36.06 18.49
N VAL A 9 -19.42 -35.33 18.29
CA VAL A 9 -20.78 -35.88 18.42
C VAL A 9 -21.04 -36.99 17.40
N CYS A 10 -20.51 -36.86 16.17
CA CYS A 10 -20.61 -37.90 15.15
C CYS A 10 -19.75 -39.14 15.45
N MET A 11 -18.59 -38.96 16.09
CA MET A 11 -17.70 -40.04 16.50
C MET A 11 -18.23 -40.81 17.71
N ALA A 12 -18.91 -40.17 18.67
CA ALA A 12 -19.51 -40.85 19.82
C ALA A 12 -20.50 -41.96 19.43
N LEU A 13 -21.16 -41.84 18.28
CA LEU A 13 -22.08 -42.84 17.72
C LEU A 13 -21.38 -44.06 17.07
N THR A 14 -20.05 -44.08 16.95
CA THR A 14 -19.28 -45.24 16.42
C THR A 14 -18.82 -46.21 17.50
N LEU A 15 -18.82 -45.80 18.77
CA LEU A 15 -18.32 -46.59 19.89
C LEU A 15 -19.32 -47.64 20.41
N GLY A 16 -20.50 -47.74 19.80
CA GLY A 16 -21.44 -48.84 20.03
C GLY A 16 -21.08 -50.04 19.14
N SER A 17 -20.34 -50.99 19.70
CA SER A 17 -20.04 -52.27 19.06
C SER A 17 -21.31 -53.11 18.92
N ASP A 18 -21.84 -53.24 17.68
CA ASP A 18 -22.63 -54.37 17.13
C ASP A 18 -23.50 -53.93 15.93
N MET A 19 -22.92 -53.24 14.94
CA MET A 19 -23.65 -52.83 13.73
C MET A 19 -23.18 -53.58 12.49
N SER A 20 -24.14 -54.02 11.66
CA SER A 20 -23.87 -54.67 10.38
C SER A 20 -23.26 -53.70 9.34
N ASN A 21 -22.51 -54.20 8.36
CA ASN A 21 -21.82 -53.38 7.35
C ASN A 21 -22.75 -52.39 6.60
N HIS A 22 -24.00 -52.78 6.32
CA HIS A 22 -24.99 -51.89 5.70
C HIS A 22 -25.40 -50.76 6.65
N GLN A 23 -25.59 -51.04 7.94
CA GLN A 23 -25.94 -50.03 8.94
C GLN A 23 -24.78 -49.05 9.18
N LEU A 24 -23.54 -49.55 9.14
CA LEU A 24 -22.34 -48.70 9.19
C LEU A 24 -22.27 -47.73 7.99
N MET A 25 -22.57 -48.21 6.78
CA MET A 25 -22.59 -47.35 5.58
C MET A 25 -23.69 -46.29 5.65
N LEU A 26 -24.90 -46.67 6.08
CA LEU A 26 -26.02 -45.74 6.23
C LEU A 26 -25.74 -44.67 7.30
N ALA A 27 -25.11 -45.07 8.42
CA ALA A 27 -24.66 -44.15 9.44
C ALA A 27 -23.55 -43.21 8.94
N ALA A 28 -22.63 -43.69 8.10
CA ALA A 28 -21.60 -42.85 7.47
C ALA A 28 -22.21 -41.82 6.51
N CYS A 29 -23.17 -42.22 5.67
CA CYS A 29 -23.90 -41.30 4.79
C CYS A 29 -24.67 -40.24 5.58
N TRP A 30 -25.32 -40.63 6.68
CA TRP A 30 -26.03 -39.70 7.55
C TRP A 30 -25.07 -38.68 8.20
N ARG A 31 -23.88 -39.11 8.66
CA ARG A 31 -22.84 -38.23 9.20
C ARG A 31 -22.32 -37.25 8.16
N MET A 32 -22.07 -37.72 6.94
CA MET A 32 -21.65 -36.86 5.85
C MET A 32 -22.71 -35.81 5.55
N GLY A 33 -23.99 -36.21 5.51
CA GLY A 33 -25.13 -35.31 5.31
C GLY A 33 -25.27 -34.26 6.42
N LEU A 34 -25.21 -34.67 7.70
CA LEU A 34 -25.29 -33.76 8.85
C LEU A 34 -24.08 -32.81 8.91
N THR A 35 -22.88 -33.31 8.62
CA THR A 35 -21.68 -32.48 8.59
C THR A 35 -21.75 -31.45 7.46
N LEU A 36 -22.25 -31.86 6.29
CA LEU A 36 -22.45 -30.95 5.15
C LEU A 36 -23.52 -29.90 5.47
N ALA A 37 -24.67 -30.30 6.04
CA ALA A 37 -25.72 -29.37 6.42
C ALA A 37 -25.25 -28.39 7.51
N GLY A 38 -24.51 -28.88 8.51
CA GLY A 38 -23.90 -28.05 9.54
C GLY A 38 -22.86 -27.08 8.99
N ALA A 39 -22.05 -27.52 8.02
CA ALA A 39 -21.09 -26.66 7.33
C ALA A 39 -21.81 -25.57 6.51
N ILE A 40 -22.83 -25.92 5.74
CA ILE A 40 -23.64 -24.96 4.96
C ILE A 40 -24.30 -23.94 5.90
N TYR A 41 -24.93 -24.41 6.98
CA TYR A 41 -25.57 -23.53 7.96
C TYR A 41 -24.55 -22.58 8.61
N ALA A 42 -23.40 -23.10 9.06
CA ALA A 42 -22.35 -22.28 9.64
C ALA A 42 -21.80 -21.26 8.64
N SER A 43 -21.61 -21.64 7.37
CA SER A 43 -21.16 -20.73 6.31
C SER A 43 -22.17 -19.61 6.05
N VAL A 44 -23.47 -19.93 5.94
CA VAL A 44 -24.53 -18.94 5.71
C VAL A 44 -24.64 -18.00 6.91
N VAL A 45 -24.71 -18.54 8.14
CA VAL A 45 -24.82 -17.72 9.35
C VAL A 45 -23.58 -16.83 9.51
N SER A 46 -22.37 -17.38 9.34
CA SER A 46 -21.13 -16.59 9.40
C SER A 46 -21.12 -15.45 8.38
N GLY A 47 -21.55 -15.71 7.14
CA GLY A 47 -21.64 -14.69 6.09
C GLY A 47 -22.68 -13.61 6.36
N THR A 48 -23.73 -13.90 7.13
CA THR A 48 -24.75 -12.90 7.54
C THR A 48 -24.37 -12.11 8.79
N VAL A 49 -23.71 -12.74 9.77
CA VAL A 49 -23.34 -12.11 11.05
C VAL A 49 -22.06 -11.28 10.91
N PHE A 50 -21.12 -11.73 10.07
CA PHE A 50 -19.85 -11.07 9.82
C PHE A 50 -19.61 -10.88 8.32
N PRO A 51 -20.41 -10.03 7.65
CA PRO A 51 -20.38 -9.89 6.19
C PRO A 51 -19.14 -9.16 5.63
N ASP A 52 -18.39 -8.43 6.48
CA ASP A 52 -17.23 -7.60 6.12
C ASP A 52 -15.96 -8.04 6.86
N TYR A 53 -15.87 -9.29 7.31
CA TYR A 53 -14.76 -9.72 8.18
C TYR A 53 -13.40 -9.68 7.47
N ALA A 54 -13.26 -10.40 6.35
CA ALA A 54 -11.98 -10.46 5.63
C ALA A 54 -11.69 -9.12 4.92
N CYS A 55 -12.71 -8.44 4.41
CA CYS A 55 -12.60 -7.13 3.80
C CYS A 55 -12.14 -6.06 4.81
N ASP A 56 -12.68 -6.03 6.02
CA ASP A 56 -12.26 -5.10 7.07
C ASP A 56 -10.85 -5.42 7.60
N HIS A 57 -10.53 -6.70 7.79
CA HIS A 57 -9.17 -7.11 8.16
C HIS A 57 -8.14 -6.74 7.08
N MET A 58 -8.47 -6.95 5.80
CA MET A 58 -7.61 -6.53 4.69
C MET A 58 -7.45 -5.01 4.66
N ARG A 59 -8.53 -4.24 4.92
CA ARG A 59 -8.47 -2.78 5.02
C ARG A 59 -7.55 -2.33 6.14
N LEU A 60 -7.76 -2.79 7.36
CA LEU A 60 -6.96 -2.42 8.54
C LEU A 60 -5.49 -2.81 8.39
N SER A 61 -5.21 -4.00 7.84
CA SER A 61 -3.83 -4.42 7.54
C SER A 61 -3.20 -3.54 6.46
N SER A 62 -3.96 -3.11 5.45
CA SER A 62 -3.47 -2.20 4.40
C SER A 62 -3.16 -0.82 4.96
N VAL A 63 -4.01 -0.28 5.86
CA VAL A 63 -3.77 1.00 6.55
C VAL A 63 -2.45 0.96 7.31
N ARG A 64 -2.28 -0.06 8.16
CA ARG A 64 -1.06 -0.21 8.95
C ARG A 64 0.17 -0.40 8.07
N ALA A 65 0.06 -1.19 7.01
CA ALA A 65 1.18 -1.40 6.10
C ALA A 65 1.60 -0.11 5.37
N ILE A 66 0.64 0.72 4.96
CA ILE A 66 0.91 2.03 4.34
C ILE A 66 1.53 2.98 5.37
N HIS A 67 0.97 3.05 6.57
CA HIS A 67 1.49 3.85 7.68
C HIS A 67 2.95 3.51 7.95
N ASP A 68 3.22 2.24 8.30
CA ASP A 68 4.55 1.80 8.69
C ASP A 68 5.53 2.05 7.54
N MET A 69 5.15 1.69 6.30
CA MET A 69 5.97 1.91 5.11
C MET A 69 6.34 3.39 4.92
N SER A 70 5.36 4.28 5.02
CA SER A 70 5.58 5.72 4.87
C SER A 70 6.48 6.28 5.98
N GLU A 71 6.30 5.81 7.21
CA GLU A 71 7.12 6.18 8.36
C GLU A 71 8.57 5.71 8.17
N GLY A 72 8.77 4.46 7.74
CA GLY A 72 10.08 3.91 7.45
C GLY A 72 10.82 4.63 6.33
N VAL A 73 10.10 5.06 5.28
CA VAL A 73 10.64 5.91 4.21
C VAL A 73 10.98 7.30 4.74
N GLN A 74 10.10 7.91 5.53
CA GLN A 74 10.32 9.23 6.14
C GLN A 74 11.54 9.23 7.06
N GLN A 75 11.67 8.22 7.93
CA GLN A 75 12.83 8.04 8.80
C GLN A 75 14.13 7.87 8.00
N ALA A 76 14.10 7.07 6.92
CA ALA A 76 15.27 6.92 6.06
C ALA A 76 15.63 8.23 5.32
N MET A 77 14.64 9.03 4.94
CA MET A 77 14.86 10.35 4.35
C MET A 77 15.48 11.32 5.36
N THR A 78 14.98 11.37 6.60
CA THR A 78 15.54 12.25 7.64
C THR A 78 16.95 11.82 8.01
N GLN A 79 17.21 10.51 8.17
CA GLN A 79 18.57 9.99 8.40
C GLN A 79 19.54 10.34 7.27
N PHE A 80 19.09 10.23 6.01
CA PHE A 80 19.90 10.65 4.87
C PHE A 80 20.19 12.17 4.90
N VAL A 81 19.19 12.99 5.22
CA VAL A 81 19.35 14.45 5.34
C VAL A 81 20.31 14.81 6.49
N GLU A 82 20.19 14.18 7.64
CA GLU A 82 21.03 14.39 8.83
C GLU A 82 22.49 13.97 8.59
N ALA A 83 22.70 12.77 8.04
CA ALA A 83 24.02 12.27 7.69
C ALA A 83 24.76 13.20 6.71
N ARG A 84 24.03 13.84 5.79
CA ARG A 84 24.59 14.80 4.83
C ARG A 84 24.73 16.22 5.39
N SER A 85 24.02 16.54 6.47
CA SER A 85 24.12 17.84 7.16
C SER A 85 25.23 17.86 8.23
N GLY A 86 26.00 16.78 8.37
CA GLY A 86 27.10 16.67 9.34
C GLY A 86 26.63 16.39 10.78
N SER A 87 25.38 15.95 10.96
CA SER A 87 24.85 15.50 12.24
C SER A 87 25.12 14.01 12.41
N ASP A 88 25.59 13.58 13.57
CA ASP A 88 25.95 12.18 13.84
C ASP A 88 24.70 11.29 13.68
N PRO A 89 24.65 10.38 12.68
CA PRO A 89 23.43 9.62 12.41
C PRO A 89 23.21 8.60 13.53
N LYS A 90 22.12 8.77 14.30
CA LYS A 90 21.62 7.69 15.17
C LYS A 90 21.03 6.59 14.29
N ALA A 91 21.89 5.69 13.85
CA ALA A 91 21.49 4.50 13.10
C ALA A 91 20.76 3.52 14.04
N GLU A 92 19.50 3.81 14.36
CA GLU A 92 18.59 2.80 14.87
C GLU A 92 18.14 1.95 13.68
N CYS A 93 18.82 0.81 13.50
CA CYS A 93 18.41 -0.24 12.57
C CYS A 93 17.11 -0.87 13.08
N ASN A 94 16.00 -0.19 12.82
CA ASN A 94 14.69 -0.57 13.33
C ASN A 94 14.10 -1.77 12.61
N SER A 95 13.26 -2.50 13.33
CA SER A 95 12.46 -3.69 12.97
C SER A 95 11.52 -3.52 11.77
N PHE A 96 11.61 -2.39 11.06
CA PHE A 96 10.77 -1.97 9.94
C PHE A 96 10.53 -3.07 8.90
N GLY A 97 11.60 -3.72 8.41
CA GLY A 97 11.47 -4.76 7.40
C GLY A 97 10.71 -6.00 7.89
N HIS A 98 10.82 -6.34 9.17
CA HIS A 98 10.12 -7.48 9.75
C HIS A 98 8.64 -7.17 9.99
N GLU A 99 8.33 -6.01 10.58
CA GLU A 99 6.96 -5.59 10.87
C GLU A 99 6.15 -5.40 9.58
N LEU A 100 6.73 -4.74 8.58
CA LEU A 100 6.12 -4.58 7.27
C LEU A 100 5.90 -5.93 6.57
N PHE A 101 6.83 -6.88 6.71
CA PHE A 101 6.65 -8.22 6.15
C PHE A 101 5.52 -9.00 6.83
N VAL A 102 5.35 -8.88 8.14
CA VAL A 102 4.23 -9.49 8.87
C VAL A 102 2.90 -8.94 8.38
N LEU A 103 2.80 -7.62 8.23
CA LEU A 103 1.59 -6.95 7.71
C LEU A 103 1.32 -7.31 6.25
N TRP A 104 2.35 -7.32 5.41
CA TRP A 104 2.23 -7.72 4.01
C TRP A 104 1.77 -9.18 3.87
N ARG A 105 2.31 -10.08 4.69
CA ARG A 105 1.86 -11.48 4.74
C ARG A 105 0.40 -11.59 5.15
N ALA A 106 -0.05 -10.80 6.14
CA ALA A 106 -1.45 -10.77 6.56
C ALA A 106 -2.37 -10.29 5.43
N MET A 107 -1.97 -9.26 4.67
CA MET A 107 -2.72 -8.78 3.50
C MET A 107 -2.85 -9.89 2.43
N ILE A 108 -1.77 -10.63 2.17
CA ILE A 108 -1.80 -11.74 1.21
C ILE A 108 -2.73 -12.86 1.68
N SER A 109 -2.73 -13.21 2.98
CA SER A 109 -3.59 -14.28 3.50
C SER A 109 -5.07 -13.94 3.38
N PHE A 110 -5.47 -12.69 3.63
CA PHE A 110 -6.87 -12.29 3.54
C PHE A 110 -7.35 -11.98 2.12
N ARG A 111 -6.43 -11.80 1.15
CA ARG A 111 -6.77 -11.36 -0.21
C ARG A 111 -7.80 -12.25 -0.91
N SER A 112 -7.67 -13.56 -0.79
CA SER A 112 -8.60 -14.50 -1.46
C SER A 112 -10.00 -14.40 -0.85
N GLU A 113 -10.07 -14.45 0.47
CA GLU A 113 -11.33 -14.40 1.23
C GLU A 113 -12.03 -13.05 1.05
N ALA A 114 -11.29 -11.95 1.14
CA ALA A 114 -11.82 -10.60 0.90
C ALA A 114 -12.33 -10.42 -0.54
N ASN A 115 -11.69 -11.05 -1.54
CA ASN A 115 -12.22 -11.03 -2.91
C ASN A 115 -13.51 -11.83 -3.07
N VAL A 116 -13.66 -12.93 -2.33
CA VAL A 116 -14.91 -13.69 -2.31
C VAL A 116 -16.01 -12.89 -1.62
N GLU A 117 -15.75 -12.31 -0.46
CA GLU A 117 -16.69 -11.41 0.22
C GLU A 117 -17.10 -10.25 -0.68
N ARG A 118 -16.15 -9.56 -1.32
CA ARG A 118 -16.43 -8.49 -2.28
C ARG A 118 -17.27 -8.96 -3.48
N LYS A 119 -17.08 -10.17 -3.99
CA LYS A 119 -17.85 -10.67 -5.14
C LYS A 119 -19.26 -11.14 -4.75
N VAL A 120 -19.38 -11.83 -3.62
CA VAL A 120 -20.63 -12.46 -3.16
C VAL A 120 -21.54 -11.45 -2.48
N LEU A 121 -20.96 -10.60 -1.63
CA LEU A 121 -21.68 -9.63 -0.79
C LEU A 121 -21.46 -8.18 -1.29
N GLY A 122 -20.70 -7.97 -2.37
CA GLY A 122 -20.39 -6.63 -2.90
C GLY A 122 -21.59 -5.80 -3.34
N ASN A 123 -22.67 -6.44 -3.79
CA ASN A 123 -23.91 -5.74 -4.16
C ASN A 123 -24.80 -5.44 -2.96
N SER A 124 -24.47 -5.99 -1.78
CA SER A 124 -25.16 -5.69 -0.54
C SER A 124 -24.54 -4.46 0.15
N HIS A 125 -25.36 -3.71 0.86
CA HIS A 125 -24.92 -2.62 1.75
C HIS A 125 -24.16 -3.13 3.00
N LEU A 126 -23.94 -4.45 3.11
CA LEU A 126 -23.34 -5.08 4.29
C LEU A 126 -21.82 -4.89 4.38
N ILE A 127 -21.15 -4.66 3.25
CA ILE A 127 -19.72 -4.37 3.19
C ILE A 127 -19.52 -2.87 2.98
N ARG A 128 -18.66 -2.24 3.78
CA ARG A 128 -18.33 -0.82 3.64
C ARG A 128 -17.76 -0.52 2.24
N PRO A 129 -18.22 0.55 1.55
CA PRO A 129 -17.71 0.90 0.22
C PRO A 129 -16.19 1.07 0.16
N LEU A 130 -15.61 1.63 1.23
CA LEU A 130 -14.17 1.81 1.38
C LEU A 130 -13.41 0.48 1.46
N SER A 131 -13.91 -0.51 2.23
CA SER A 131 -13.32 -1.85 2.27
C SER A 131 -13.32 -2.50 0.88
N LYS A 132 -14.42 -2.35 0.11
CA LYS A 132 -14.48 -2.85 -1.28
C LYS A 132 -13.42 -2.20 -2.18
N LEU A 133 -13.23 -0.89 -2.03
CA LEU A 133 -12.27 -0.12 -2.81
C LEU A 133 -10.82 -0.52 -2.47
N VAL A 134 -10.50 -0.71 -1.19
CA VAL A 134 -9.18 -1.17 -0.75
C VAL A 134 -8.89 -2.59 -1.25
N VAL A 135 -9.86 -3.49 -1.17
CA VAL A 135 -9.73 -4.86 -1.70
C VAL A 135 -9.52 -4.85 -3.22
N ALA A 136 -10.24 -3.99 -3.95
CA ALA A 136 -10.08 -3.83 -5.39
C ALA A 136 -8.67 -3.33 -5.76
N ASN A 137 -8.08 -2.44 -4.95
CA ASN A 137 -6.77 -1.84 -5.17
C ASN A 137 -5.62 -2.53 -4.44
N GLY A 138 -5.85 -3.71 -3.83
CA GLY A 138 -4.83 -4.40 -3.03
C GLY A 138 -3.54 -4.75 -3.81
N ALA A 139 -3.62 -4.89 -5.14
CA ALA A 139 -2.44 -5.07 -5.98
C ALA A 139 -1.57 -3.80 -6.05
N GLY A 140 -2.19 -2.64 -6.22
CA GLY A 140 -1.49 -1.35 -6.21
C GLY A 140 -0.89 -1.05 -4.83
N ILE A 141 -1.61 -1.37 -3.74
CA ILE A 141 -1.07 -1.21 -2.38
C ILE A 141 0.17 -2.10 -2.17
N THR A 142 0.15 -3.32 -2.71
CA THR A 142 1.33 -4.19 -2.67
C THR A 142 2.51 -3.61 -3.45
N GLN A 143 2.26 -3.04 -4.64
CA GLN A 143 3.30 -2.37 -5.43
C GLN A 143 3.85 -1.15 -4.70
N LEU A 144 3.00 -0.37 -4.03
CA LEU A 144 3.39 0.77 -3.21
C LEU A 144 4.33 0.35 -2.07
N ILE A 145 3.99 -0.73 -1.36
CA ILE A 145 4.84 -1.29 -0.29
C ILE A 145 6.21 -1.71 -0.83
N GLN A 146 6.24 -2.36 -1.99
CA GLN A 146 7.49 -2.77 -2.65
C GLN A 146 8.33 -1.57 -3.10
N ALA A 147 7.70 -0.53 -3.65
CA ALA A 147 8.37 0.70 -4.04
C ALA A 147 8.92 1.46 -2.83
N GLY A 148 8.19 1.48 -1.71
CA GLY A 148 8.65 2.06 -0.45
C GLY A 148 9.88 1.35 0.11
N LEU A 149 9.88 0.00 0.11
CA LEU A 149 11.05 -0.80 0.48
C LEU A 149 12.27 -0.52 -0.41
N LEU A 150 12.06 -0.41 -1.73
CA LEU A 150 13.12 -0.07 -2.68
C LEU A 150 13.72 1.31 -2.38
N LEU A 151 12.86 2.31 -2.16
CA LEU A 151 13.27 3.67 -1.84
C LEU A 151 14.01 3.75 -0.50
N GLN A 152 13.50 3.10 0.54
CA GLN A 152 14.15 3.07 1.84
C GLN A 152 15.55 2.44 1.74
N ASN A 153 15.67 1.30 1.05
CA ASN A 153 16.97 0.65 0.83
C ASN A 153 17.93 1.57 0.05
N ALA A 154 17.43 2.29 -0.96
CA ALA A 154 18.24 3.24 -1.71
C ALA A 154 18.71 4.42 -0.83
N LEU A 155 17.85 4.96 0.03
CA LEU A 155 18.17 6.05 0.96
C LEU A 155 19.21 5.62 2.00
N VAL A 156 19.00 4.48 2.66
CA VAL A 156 19.93 3.93 3.66
C VAL A 156 21.28 3.61 3.03
N SER A 157 21.29 2.95 1.86
CA SER A 157 22.53 2.64 1.15
C SER A 157 23.31 3.90 0.76
N ASN A 158 22.61 4.97 0.38
CA ASN A 158 23.24 6.25 0.07
C ASN A 158 23.62 7.04 1.34
N ALA A 159 22.97 6.84 2.48
CA ALA A 159 23.30 7.50 3.74
C ALA A 159 24.60 6.96 4.36
N LEU A 160 24.86 5.66 4.21
CA LEU A 160 26.04 4.98 4.75
C LEU A 160 27.35 5.34 4.04
N GLU A 161 27.29 5.93 2.83
CA GLU A 161 28.50 6.31 2.09
C GLU A 161 28.90 7.76 2.31
N VAL A 162 29.92 7.96 3.14
CA VAL A 162 30.43 9.27 3.58
C VAL A 162 31.66 9.67 2.77
N GLU A 163 31.65 9.52 1.44
CA GLU A 163 32.70 10.13 0.61
C GLU A 163 32.42 11.64 0.42
N GLU A 164 33.39 12.50 0.76
CA GLU A 164 33.32 13.97 0.64
C GLU A 164 32.97 14.44 -0.79
N SER A 165 33.37 13.67 -1.81
CA SER A 165 33.07 13.92 -3.23
C SER A 165 31.56 13.78 -3.55
N VAL A 166 30.83 12.99 -2.77
CA VAL A 166 29.40 12.69 -2.91
C VAL A 166 28.55 13.67 -2.09
N VAL A 167 29.04 14.09 -0.92
CA VAL A 167 28.39 15.07 -0.03
C VAL A 167 28.19 16.42 -0.72
N SER A 168 29.22 16.92 -1.41
CA SER A 168 29.17 18.20 -2.14
C SER A 168 28.20 18.19 -3.33
N LYS A 169 27.96 17.02 -3.95
CA LYS A 169 27.05 16.83 -5.08
C LYS A 169 25.59 16.68 -4.66
N GLN A 170 25.32 16.23 -3.43
CA GLN A 170 23.97 15.91 -2.94
C GLN A 170 23.31 17.05 -2.13
N SER A 171 24.05 18.10 -1.76
CA SER A 171 23.57 19.20 -0.89
C SER A 171 22.30 19.91 -1.37
N LEU A 172 22.10 20.05 -2.69
CA LEU A 172 20.88 20.67 -3.27
C LEU A 172 19.64 19.75 -3.18
N PHE A 173 19.86 18.43 -3.23
CA PHE A 173 18.81 17.41 -3.19
C PHE A 173 18.25 17.22 -1.78
N VAL A 174 19.10 17.38 -0.76
CA VAL A 174 18.77 17.25 0.67
C VAL A 174 17.61 18.16 1.09
N SER A 175 17.59 19.42 0.66
CA SER A 175 16.48 20.34 0.99
C SER A 175 15.15 19.91 0.35
N ALA A 176 15.16 19.43 -0.90
CA ALA A 176 13.92 19.00 -1.55
C ALA A 176 13.40 17.68 -0.98
N LEU A 177 14.30 16.77 -0.58
CA LEU A 177 13.92 15.56 0.15
C LEU A 177 13.26 15.86 1.50
N GLY A 178 13.74 16.88 2.23
CA GLY A 178 13.09 17.32 3.47
C GLY A 178 11.69 17.88 3.26
N ASP A 179 11.46 18.61 2.15
CA ASP A 179 10.13 19.05 1.75
C ASP A 179 9.23 17.87 1.37
N TYR A 180 9.77 16.93 0.59
CA TYR A 180 9.07 15.72 0.19
C TYR A 180 8.66 14.85 1.38
N ALA A 181 9.55 14.65 2.36
CA ALA A 181 9.25 13.90 3.57
C ALA A 181 8.09 14.50 4.36
N ARG A 182 8.00 15.84 4.42
CA ARG A 182 6.87 16.54 5.04
C ARG A 182 5.58 16.38 4.26
N SER A 183 5.61 16.55 2.93
CA SER A 183 4.44 16.32 2.08
C SER A 183 3.94 14.87 2.17
N LEU A 184 4.86 13.89 2.22
CA LEU A 184 4.53 12.48 2.40
C LEU A 184 3.85 12.23 3.75
N HIS A 185 4.36 12.82 4.83
CA HIS A 185 3.76 12.70 6.16
C HIS A 185 2.32 13.22 6.18
N THR A 186 2.09 14.44 5.69
CA THR A 186 0.74 15.04 5.62
C THR A 186 -0.21 14.23 4.72
N SER A 187 0.28 13.76 3.58
CA SER A 187 -0.51 12.90 2.68
C SER A 187 -0.84 11.55 3.32
N THR A 188 0.09 10.97 4.09
CA THR A 188 -0.10 9.73 4.84
C THR A 188 -1.21 9.89 5.87
N GLU A 189 -1.14 10.92 6.73
CA GLU A 189 -2.15 11.17 7.75
C GLU A 189 -3.55 11.33 7.13
N ARG A 190 -3.63 12.05 6.01
CA ARG A 190 -4.88 12.20 5.24
C ARG A 190 -5.39 10.86 4.72
N LEU A 191 -4.53 10.09 4.06
CA LEU A 191 -4.89 8.81 3.47
C LEU A 191 -5.38 7.82 4.54
N ILE A 192 -4.68 7.76 5.67
CA ILE A 192 -5.07 6.92 6.83
C ILE A 192 -6.39 7.39 7.42
N GLY A 193 -6.56 8.69 7.64
CA GLY A 193 -7.80 9.24 8.20
C GLY A 193 -9.03 8.85 7.37
N VAL A 194 -8.93 8.91 6.04
CA VAL A 194 -9.99 8.43 5.13
C VAL A 194 -10.12 6.92 5.17
N MET A 195 -9.00 6.17 5.11
CA MET A 195 -9.03 4.72 5.11
C MET A 195 -9.55 4.12 6.42
N GLU A 196 -9.45 4.81 7.55
CA GLU A 196 -9.97 4.38 8.86
C GLU A 196 -11.48 4.68 9.03
N GLY A 197 -12.02 5.61 8.23
CA GLY A 197 -13.43 5.99 8.22
C GLY A 197 -13.73 7.32 8.90
N GLY A 198 -12.75 8.23 8.97
CA GLY A 198 -12.98 9.62 9.33
C GLY A 198 -13.84 10.34 8.30
N ASP A 199 -14.62 11.33 8.72
CA ASP A 199 -15.38 12.19 7.81
C ASP A 199 -14.42 12.87 6.82
N ASP A 200 -14.80 12.87 5.54
CA ASP A 200 -14.15 13.62 4.47
C ASP A 200 -14.12 15.11 4.84
N ASN A 201 -13.14 15.51 5.65
CA ASN A 201 -12.74 16.89 5.72
C ASN A 201 -12.10 17.20 4.38
N ASN A 202 -12.95 17.66 3.46
CA ASN A 202 -12.69 18.25 2.16
C ASN A 202 -11.83 19.52 2.31
N GLY A 203 -10.69 19.39 2.98
CA GLY A 203 -9.63 20.38 3.01
C GLY A 203 -8.97 20.35 1.65
N SER A 204 -9.19 21.41 0.87
CA SER A 204 -8.41 21.72 -0.33
C SER A 204 -6.94 21.34 -0.09
N ILE A 205 -6.45 20.33 -0.80
CA ILE A 205 -5.05 19.94 -0.73
C ILE A 205 -4.25 21.13 -1.24
N SER A 206 -3.50 21.78 -0.34
CA SER A 206 -2.58 22.82 -0.74
C SER A 206 -1.56 22.21 -1.70
N ALA A 207 -1.18 22.93 -2.75
CA ALA A 207 -0.15 22.46 -3.69
C ALA A 207 1.21 22.19 -3.01
N THR A 208 1.39 22.66 -1.77
CA THR A 208 2.55 22.36 -0.90
C THR A 208 2.51 20.97 -0.27
N ASP A 209 1.34 20.35 -0.22
CA ASP A 209 1.08 19.09 0.50
C ASP A 209 0.86 17.93 -0.50
N ASP A 210 1.12 18.19 -1.78
CA ASP A 210 1.06 17.22 -2.86
C ASP A 210 2.42 16.54 -3.04
N VAL A 211 2.43 15.22 -2.83
CA VAL A 211 3.63 14.37 -2.93
C VAL A 211 4.23 14.45 -4.32
N ASN A 212 3.40 14.54 -5.37
CA ASN A 212 3.86 14.62 -6.75
C ASN A 212 4.54 15.97 -7.05
N VAL A 213 4.01 17.07 -6.52
CA VAL A 213 4.64 18.40 -6.66
C VAL A 213 5.98 18.44 -5.94
N SER A 214 6.08 17.88 -4.75
CA SER A 214 7.35 17.79 -4.02
C SER A 214 8.34 16.85 -4.71
N MET A 215 7.88 15.76 -5.33
CA MET A 215 8.73 14.89 -6.16
C MET A 215 9.27 15.63 -7.38
N GLN A 216 8.42 16.38 -8.09
CA GLN A 216 8.81 17.18 -9.24
C GLN A 216 9.94 18.15 -8.85
N LYS A 217 9.85 18.80 -7.68
CA LYS A 217 10.92 19.66 -7.16
C LYS A 217 12.22 18.90 -6.90
N CYS A 218 12.16 17.67 -6.37
CA CYS A 218 13.33 16.81 -6.23
C CYS A 218 13.98 16.50 -7.58
N LEU A 219 13.16 16.18 -8.59
CA LEU A 219 13.59 15.85 -9.94
C LEU A 219 14.20 17.06 -10.67
N ASP A 220 13.59 18.24 -10.56
CA ASP A 220 14.09 19.47 -11.17
C ASP A 220 15.46 19.85 -10.60
N LYS A 221 15.64 19.75 -9.27
CA LYS A 221 16.94 19.97 -8.64
C LYS A 221 17.98 18.95 -9.08
N PHE A 222 17.58 17.69 -9.26
CA PHE A 222 18.47 16.65 -9.78
C PHE A 222 18.90 16.93 -11.22
N LEU A 223 17.96 17.30 -12.10
CA LEU A 223 18.24 17.61 -13.50
C LEU A 223 19.16 18.84 -13.63
N ALA A 224 18.92 19.88 -12.83
CA ALA A 224 19.80 21.04 -12.78
C ALA A 224 21.23 20.66 -12.39
N LYS A 225 21.39 19.77 -11.39
CA LYS A 225 22.73 19.28 -10.99
C LYS A 225 23.37 18.41 -12.06
N ARG A 226 22.59 17.58 -12.75
CA ARG A 226 23.07 16.77 -13.87
C ARG A 226 23.59 17.67 -14.99
N GLU A 227 22.88 18.75 -15.31
CA GLU A 227 23.30 19.69 -16.35
C GLU A 227 24.62 20.39 -15.99
N GLU A 228 24.79 20.78 -14.73
CA GLU A 228 26.07 21.31 -14.20
C GLU A 228 27.20 20.30 -14.38
N LEU A 229 27.00 19.04 -13.95
CA LEU A 229 28.01 17.98 -14.09
C LEU A 229 28.36 17.67 -15.56
N VAL A 230 27.38 17.73 -16.47
CA VAL A 230 27.61 17.54 -17.90
C VAL A 230 28.42 18.72 -18.48
N LYS A 231 28.09 19.96 -18.10
CA LYS A 231 28.84 21.15 -18.52
C LYS A 231 30.28 21.12 -18.01
N ASP A 232 30.50 20.66 -16.79
CA ASP A 232 31.83 20.51 -16.20
C ASP A 232 32.65 19.40 -16.87
N ALA A 233 32.02 18.32 -17.32
CA ALA A 233 32.71 17.30 -18.10
C ALA A 233 33.07 17.81 -19.51
N LEU A 234 32.17 18.55 -20.15
CA LEU A 234 32.40 19.17 -21.46
C LEU A 234 33.47 20.27 -21.42
N SER A 235 33.65 20.95 -20.28
CA SER A 235 34.71 21.94 -20.07
C SER A 235 36.10 21.32 -19.80
N GLY A 236 36.20 19.98 -19.83
CA GLY A 236 37.46 19.25 -19.71
C GLY A 236 37.83 18.84 -18.29
N SER A 237 36.89 18.85 -17.34
CA SER A 237 37.15 18.30 -16.01
C SER A 237 37.39 16.79 -16.08
N ALA A 238 38.33 16.29 -15.27
CA ALA A 238 38.66 14.87 -15.18
C ALA A 238 37.58 14.04 -14.45
N ASN A 239 36.44 14.63 -14.10
CA ASN A 239 35.36 13.95 -13.38
C ASN A 239 34.62 13.01 -14.35
N PRO A 240 34.70 11.68 -14.18
CA PRO A 240 33.96 10.77 -15.03
C PRO A 240 32.46 10.98 -14.80
N LEU A 241 31.69 11.20 -15.88
CA LEU A 241 30.22 11.22 -15.84
C LEU A 241 29.63 9.90 -15.36
N ILE A 242 30.37 8.81 -15.55
CA ILE A 242 29.97 7.43 -15.25
C ILE A 242 30.84 6.95 -14.09
N THR A 243 30.43 7.26 -12.86
CA THR A 243 30.98 6.69 -11.62
C THR A 243 29.93 5.86 -10.90
N SER A 244 30.37 4.94 -10.05
CA SER A 244 29.49 4.19 -9.12
C SER A 244 28.55 5.15 -8.35
N ASP A 245 29.07 6.29 -7.92
CA ASP A 245 28.33 7.24 -7.09
C ASP A 245 27.22 7.94 -7.88
N ASN A 246 27.50 8.30 -9.13
CA ASN A 246 26.48 8.87 -10.00
C ASN A 246 25.35 7.86 -10.25
N PHE A 247 25.69 6.58 -10.50
CA PHE A 247 24.67 5.51 -10.66
C PHE A 247 23.78 5.35 -9.43
N ARG A 248 24.33 5.48 -8.23
CA ARG A 248 23.56 5.39 -6.98
C ARG A 248 22.59 6.55 -6.83
N ILE A 249 23.00 7.76 -7.21
CA ILE A 249 22.10 8.93 -7.22
C ILE A 249 21.00 8.74 -8.28
N TYR A 250 21.34 8.26 -9.49
CA TYR A 250 20.33 7.93 -10.50
C TYR A 250 19.34 6.87 -10.00
N HIS A 251 19.83 5.83 -9.32
CA HIS A 251 18.99 4.78 -8.74
C HIS A 251 18.10 5.32 -7.62
N LEU A 252 18.60 6.23 -6.77
CA LEU A 252 17.81 6.89 -5.73
C LEU A 252 16.67 7.72 -6.34
N VAL A 253 16.96 8.52 -7.36
CA VAL A 253 15.95 9.33 -8.06
C VAL A 253 14.92 8.44 -8.77
N TYR A 254 15.36 7.33 -9.37
CA TYR A 254 14.47 6.33 -9.96
C TYR A 254 13.54 5.71 -8.90
N ALA A 255 14.09 5.24 -7.78
CA ALA A 255 13.30 4.67 -6.69
C ALA A 255 12.30 5.67 -6.11
N LEU A 256 12.71 6.94 -5.99
CA LEU A 256 11.84 8.02 -5.55
C LEU A 256 10.70 8.26 -6.54
N ALA A 257 10.98 8.30 -7.85
CA ALA A 257 9.97 8.49 -8.89
C ALA A 257 8.94 7.36 -8.94
N VAL A 258 9.40 6.10 -8.90
CA VAL A 258 8.51 4.93 -8.87
C VAL A 258 7.63 4.95 -7.62
N PHE A 259 8.21 5.27 -6.46
CA PHE A 259 7.46 5.39 -5.22
C PHE A 259 6.40 6.49 -5.28
N SER A 260 6.77 7.71 -5.71
CA SER A 260 5.83 8.83 -5.82
C SER A 260 4.69 8.55 -6.81
N GLN A 261 4.98 7.86 -7.92
CA GLN A 261 3.95 7.45 -8.87
C GLN A 261 2.96 6.47 -8.23
N CYS A 262 3.46 5.38 -7.63
CA CYS A 262 2.61 4.42 -6.93
C CYS A 262 1.79 5.07 -5.81
N TRP A 263 2.39 6.04 -5.10
CA TRP A 263 1.72 6.77 -4.04
C TRP A 263 0.56 7.60 -4.59
N ASN A 264 0.80 8.39 -5.64
CA ASN A 264 -0.22 9.21 -6.27
C ASN A 264 -1.37 8.37 -6.87
N ASP A 265 -1.06 7.22 -7.47
CA ASP A 265 -2.09 6.31 -8.02
C ASP A 265 -2.99 5.77 -6.91
N ILE A 266 -2.42 5.38 -5.75
CA ILE A 266 -3.20 4.90 -4.61
C ILE A 266 -3.97 6.03 -3.95
N GLU A 267 -3.34 7.18 -3.78
CA GLU A 267 -3.95 8.35 -3.16
C GLU A 267 -5.14 8.85 -3.99
N SER A 268 -4.98 9.02 -5.31
CA SER A 268 -6.05 9.43 -6.23
C SER A 268 -7.22 8.44 -6.24
N THR A 269 -6.91 7.14 -6.21
CA THR A 269 -7.93 6.09 -6.24
C THR A 269 -8.69 6.00 -4.91
N LEU A 270 -8.00 6.09 -3.76
CA LEU A 270 -8.60 5.92 -2.43
C LEU A 270 -9.25 7.19 -1.90
N LEU A 271 -8.70 8.38 -2.20
CA LEU A 271 -9.25 9.68 -1.80
C LEU A 271 -10.28 10.25 -2.79
N ARG A 272 -10.64 9.51 -3.85
CA ARG A 272 -11.57 9.95 -4.92
C ARG A 272 -11.13 11.27 -5.56
N ARG A 273 -9.96 11.31 -6.19
CA ARG A 273 -9.59 12.44 -7.06
C ARG A 273 -9.86 12.25 -8.55
N ASP A 274 -10.22 11.06 -9.01
CA ASP A 274 -10.57 10.85 -10.41
C ASP A 274 -11.83 9.96 -10.59
N LEU A 275 -13.00 10.59 -10.66
CA LEU A 275 -13.71 10.41 -11.93
C LEU A 275 -12.92 11.28 -12.91
N PRO A 276 -12.40 10.76 -14.04
CA PRO A 276 -12.03 11.66 -15.11
C PRO A 276 -13.24 12.56 -15.31
N MET A 277 -13.06 13.88 -15.26
CA MET A 277 -14.06 14.79 -15.79
C MET A 277 -14.23 14.36 -17.25
N GLU A 278 -15.19 13.48 -17.52
CA GLU A 278 -15.88 13.46 -18.79
C GLU A 278 -16.30 14.92 -18.96
N LEU A 279 -15.64 15.59 -19.90
CA LEU A 279 -16.09 16.83 -20.47
C LEU A 279 -17.53 16.56 -20.89
N LEU A 280 -18.48 16.86 -20.01
CA LEU A 280 -19.89 16.86 -20.33
C LEU A 280 -19.98 17.70 -21.60
N PRO A 281 -20.40 17.13 -22.74
CA PRO A 281 -20.62 17.95 -23.91
C PRO A 281 -21.63 19.00 -23.47
N TYR A 282 -21.21 20.27 -23.54
CA TYR A 282 -22.11 21.40 -23.40
C TYR A 282 -23.39 21.06 -24.17
N PRO A 283 -24.58 21.15 -23.57
CA PRO A 283 -25.79 21.01 -24.36
C PRO A 283 -25.73 22.11 -25.41
N SER A 284 -25.46 21.71 -26.65
CA SER A 284 -25.60 22.57 -27.81
C SER A 284 -27.06 22.98 -27.82
N THR A 285 -27.34 24.20 -27.39
CA THR A 285 -28.57 24.90 -27.71
C THR A 285 -28.57 25.12 -29.22
N SER A 286 -28.92 24.08 -29.98
CA SER A 286 -29.49 24.26 -31.31
C SER A 286 -30.98 24.51 -31.12
N THR A 287 -31.30 25.80 -31.05
CA THR A 287 -32.58 26.31 -31.53
C THR A 287 -32.86 25.75 -32.91
N ASP A 288 -33.72 24.74 -32.98
CA ASP A 288 -34.55 24.46 -34.15
C ASP A 288 -35.97 24.27 -33.64
N ALA A 289 -36.72 25.37 -33.67
CA ALA A 289 -38.16 25.36 -33.55
C ALA A 289 -38.76 24.91 -34.89
N PRO A 290 -39.74 23.99 -34.90
CA PRO A 290 -40.67 23.89 -36.00
C PRO A 290 -42.01 24.56 -35.62
N TYR A 291 -42.43 25.45 -36.52
CA TYR A 291 -43.73 26.16 -36.64
C TYR A 291 -43.91 27.46 -35.85
#